data_AF-A0A096BRJ7-F1
#
_entry.id   AF-A0A096BRJ7-F1
#
_cell.length_a   1.000
_cell.length_b   1.000
_cell.length_c   1.000
_cell.angle_alpha   90.00
_cell.angle_beta   90.00
_cell.angle_gamma   90.00
#
_symmetry.space_group_name_H-M   'P 1'
#
loop_
_entity.id
_entity.type
_entity.pdbx_description
1 polymer ?
#
loop_
_entity_poly.entity_id
_entity_poly.type
_entity_poly.pdbx_seq_one_letter_code
_entity_poly.pdbx_strand_id
1 'polypeptide(L)'
;MKTAETIPGELKVLMNHIYEYKKGVRQMVLYTFNKKYEEFAVNRLENQNIDYFIQPAGNHTLNLFFGRAACIDAVRHMIDKPLNKLTPEEDFILGAMLGYDIRLQCERYCQRKCKKCNGTCAECDTTIKHETS
;
A
#
# COMPACT_ATOMS: atom_id res chain seq x y z
N MET A 1 -5.32 32.25 -24.68
CA MET A 1 -5.64 30.81 -24.92
C MET A 1 -4.81 29.99 -23.95
N LYS A 2 -5.44 29.32 -22.97
CA LYS A 2 -4.74 28.37 -22.10
C LYS A 2 -4.54 27.08 -22.90
N THR A 3 -3.29 26.75 -23.20
CA THR A 3 -2.90 25.46 -23.75
C THR A 3 -3.52 24.36 -22.89
N ALA A 4 -4.16 23.39 -23.52
CA ALA A 4 -4.62 22.18 -22.85
C ALA A 4 -3.39 21.51 -22.24
N GLU A 5 -3.16 21.76 -20.95
CA GLU A 5 -2.06 21.15 -20.20
C GLU A 5 -2.34 19.65 -20.21
N THR A 6 -1.55 18.93 -20.99
CA THR A 6 -1.55 17.47 -21.01
C THR A 6 -1.30 17.00 -19.59
N ILE A 7 -2.36 16.50 -18.93
CA ILE A 7 -2.28 15.99 -17.57
C ILE A 7 -1.10 15.00 -17.51
N PRO A 8 -0.07 15.24 -16.66
CA PRO A 8 1.08 14.36 -16.52
C PRO A 8 0.65 12.90 -16.30
N GLY A 9 1.39 11.95 -16.85
CA GLY A 9 1.06 10.52 -16.77
C GLY A 9 0.80 10.04 -15.34
N GLU A 10 1.60 10.52 -14.37
CA GLU A 10 1.42 10.27 -12.94
C GLU A 10 0.01 10.65 -12.44
N LEU A 11 -0.47 11.85 -12.81
CA LEU A 11 -1.80 12.30 -12.38
C LEU A 11 -2.93 11.47 -13.00
N LYS A 12 -2.74 10.93 -14.21
CA LYS A 12 -3.71 10.00 -14.81
C LYS A 12 -3.80 8.70 -14.02
N VAL A 13 -2.66 8.18 -13.53
CA VAL A 13 -2.63 6.98 -12.68
C VAL A 13 -3.37 7.22 -11.36
N LEU A 14 -3.15 8.37 -10.72
CA LEU A 14 -3.92 8.76 -9.53
C LEU A 14 -5.43 8.76 -9.80
N MET A 15 -5.87 9.34 -10.91
CA MET A 15 -7.30 9.37 -11.28
C MET A 15 -7.87 7.96 -11.45
N ASN A 16 -7.10 7.06 -12.10
CA ASN A 16 -7.51 5.66 -12.25
C ASN A 16 -7.63 4.97 -10.88
N HIS A 17 -6.69 5.21 -9.98
CA HIS A 17 -6.75 4.64 -8.64
C HIS A 17 -7.95 5.13 -7.81
N ILE A 18 -8.30 6.41 -7.92
CA ILE A 18 -9.50 6.97 -7.28
C ILE A 18 -10.76 6.33 -7.86
N TYR A 19 -10.81 6.13 -9.18
CA TYR A 19 -11.91 5.45 -9.85
C TYR A 19 -12.08 4.00 -9.36
N GLU A 20 -10.99 3.23 -9.31
CA GLU A 20 -10.99 1.85 -8.81
C GLU A 20 -11.47 1.75 -7.35
N TYR A 21 -11.01 2.67 -6.48
CA TYR A 21 -11.50 2.77 -5.11
C TYR A 21 -13.01 3.03 -5.07
N LYS A 22 -13.51 4.01 -5.84
CA LYS A 22 -14.93 4.33 -5.90
C LYS A 22 -15.80 3.18 -6.43
N LYS A 23 -15.25 2.34 -7.30
CA LYS A 23 -15.92 1.12 -7.78
C LYS A 23 -15.88 -0.04 -6.79
N GLY A 24 -15.15 0.11 -5.67
CA GLY A 24 -15.04 -0.92 -4.64
C GLY A 24 -14.08 -2.05 -4.99
N VAL A 25 -13.18 -1.84 -5.96
CA VAL A 25 -12.17 -2.85 -6.37
C VAL A 25 -11.23 -3.17 -5.21
N ARG A 26 -10.88 -2.17 -4.41
CA ARG A 26 -10.07 -2.31 -3.19
C ARG A 26 -10.50 -1.30 -2.13
N GLN A 27 -10.31 -1.64 -0.87
CA GLN A 27 -10.75 -0.80 0.27
C GLN A 27 -9.76 0.33 0.58
N MET A 28 -8.51 0.20 0.15
CA MET A 28 -7.46 1.18 0.32
C MET A 28 -6.46 1.09 -0.84
N VAL A 29 -5.82 2.22 -1.16
CA VAL A 29 -4.80 2.33 -2.19
C VAL A 29 -3.55 2.97 -1.58
N LEU A 30 -2.38 2.45 -1.97
CA LEU A 30 -1.09 3.12 -1.81
C LEU A 30 -0.63 3.62 -3.17
N TYR A 31 -0.36 4.91 -3.28
CA TYR A 31 0.17 5.52 -4.49
C TYR A 31 1.41 6.36 -4.16
N THR A 32 2.53 6.07 -4.84
CA THR A 32 3.79 6.80 -4.67
C THR A 32 3.98 7.78 -5.82
N PHE A 33 4.25 9.04 -5.51
CA PHE A 33 4.34 10.11 -6.52
C PHE A 33 5.26 11.24 -6.06
N ASN A 34 5.59 12.14 -6.99
CA ASN A 34 6.47 13.27 -6.67
C ASN A 34 5.76 14.32 -5.80
N LYS A 35 6.45 14.83 -4.77
CA LYS A 35 5.95 15.85 -3.83
C LYS A 35 5.39 17.10 -4.51
N LYS A 36 5.88 17.48 -5.70
CA LYS A 36 5.35 18.63 -6.44
C LYS A 36 3.86 18.53 -6.80
N TYR A 37 3.29 17.32 -6.77
CA TYR A 37 1.87 17.09 -7.07
C TYR A 37 1.01 16.89 -5.81
N GLU A 38 1.57 17.09 -4.61
CA GLU A 38 0.90 16.84 -3.32
C GLU A 38 -0.42 17.58 -3.21
N GLU A 39 -0.38 18.90 -3.44
CA GLU A 39 -1.56 19.77 -3.36
C GLU A 39 -2.68 19.32 -4.33
N PHE A 40 -2.31 18.95 -5.56
CA PHE A 40 -3.28 18.44 -6.53
C PHE A 40 -3.93 17.13 -6.05
N ALA A 41 -3.13 16.21 -5.52
CA ALA A 41 -3.63 14.92 -5.06
C ALA A 41 -4.56 15.07 -3.84
N VAL A 42 -4.17 15.88 -2.87
CA VAL A 42 -4.97 16.17 -1.66
C VAL A 42 -6.29 16.83 -2.04
N ASN A 43 -6.25 17.92 -2.81
CA ASN A 43 -7.46 18.62 -3.27
C ASN A 43 -8.43 17.68 -3.98
N ARG A 44 -7.93 16.70 -4.75
CA ARG A 44 -8.78 15.73 -5.44
C ARG A 44 -9.48 14.76 -4.48
N LEU A 45 -8.80 14.32 -3.43
CA LEU A 45 -9.37 13.41 -2.43
C LEU A 45 -10.37 14.13 -1.52
N GLU A 46 -10.03 15.34 -1.05
CA GLU A 46 -10.90 16.16 -0.21
C GLU A 46 -12.22 16.51 -0.92
N ASN A 47 -12.15 16.95 -2.19
CA ASN A 47 -13.35 17.24 -3.00
C ASN A 47 -14.26 16.01 -3.20
N GLN A 48 -13.77 14.81 -2.94
CA GLN A 48 -14.50 13.56 -3.08
C GLN A 48 -14.82 12.92 -1.72
N ASN A 49 -14.49 13.59 -0.61
CA ASN A 49 -14.62 13.08 0.76
C ASN A 49 -13.98 11.70 0.94
N ILE A 50 -12.74 11.55 0.47
CA ILE A 50 -11.97 10.31 0.60
C ILE A 50 -10.89 10.51 1.67
N ASP A 51 -10.92 9.69 2.72
CA ASP A 51 -9.90 9.71 3.77
C ASP A 51 -8.53 9.33 3.22
N TYR A 52 -7.49 9.97 3.78
CA TYR A 52 -6.13 9.76 3.32
C TYR A 52 -5.08 9.97 4.42
N PHE A 53 -3.89 9.45 4.16
CA PHE A 53 -2.69 9.61 4.95
C PHE A 53 -1.48 9.75 4.03
N ILE A 54 -0.60 10.72 4.31
CA ILE A 54 0.60 10.97 3.52
C ILE A 54 1.83 10.67 4.38
N GLN A 55 2.78 9.94 3.81
CA GLN A 55 4.07 9.67 4.41
C GLN A 55 5.22 10.00 3.44
N PRO A 56 6.29 10.68 3.88
CA PRO A 56 7.51 10.81 3.08
C PRO A 56 8.11 9.45 2.71
N ALA A 57 8.34 9.22 1.42
CA ALA A 57 8.97 8.00 0.90
C ALA A 57 10.45 8.21 0.53
N GLY A 58 10.84 9.46 0.32
CA GLY A 58 12.20 9.89 0.00
C GLY A 58 12.28 11.42 -0.07
N ASN A 59 13.36 11.96 -0.63
CA ASN A 59 13.59 13.42 -0.64
C ASN A 59 12.53 14.20 -1.45
N HIS A 60 12.00 13.61 -2.52
CA HIS A 60 11.04 14.26 -3.42
C HIS A 60 9.80 13.39 -3.71
N THR A 61 9.62 12.31 -2.96
CA THR A 61 8.54 11.34 -3.17
C THR A 61 7.71 11.16 -1.92
N LEU A 62 6.41 11.02 -2.12
CA LEU A 62 5.42 10.80 -1.08
C LEU A 62 4.68 9.49 -1.35
N ASN A 63 4.39 8.76 -0.29
CA ASN A 63 3.39 7.70 -0.27
C ASN A 63 2.06 8.31 0.17
N LEU A 64 1.06 8.25 -0.70
CA LEU A 64 -0.31 8.62 -0.39
C LEU A 64 -1.14 7.36 -0.25
N PHE A 65 -1.63 7.15 0.96
CA PHE A 65 -2.64 6.16 1.30
C PHE A 65 -4.00 6.83 1.24
N PHE A 66 -4.97 6.24 0.54
CA PHE A 66 -6.35 6.73 0.55
C PHE A 66 -7.33 5.57 0.46
N GLY A 67 -8.50 5.70 1.08
CA GLY A 67 -9.42 4.58 1.22
C GLY A 67 -10.49 4.80 2.28
N ARG A 68 -11.01 3.69 2.82
CA ARG A 68 -11.96 3.74 3.94
C ARG A 68 -11.28 4.27 5.21
N ALA A 69 -11.98 5.13 5.96
CA ALA A 69 -11.53 5.68 7.25
C ALA A 69 -10.82 4.64 8.14
N ALA A 70 -11.46 3.50 8.41
CA ALA A 70 -10.89 2.45 9.26
C ALA A 70 -9.53 1.92 8.77
N CYS A 71 -9.34 1.78 7.45
CA CYS A 71 -8.06 1.37 6.88
C CYS A 71 -7.01 2.48 7.02
N ILE A 72 -7.40 3.74 6.81
CA ILE A 72 -6.51 4.89 6.92
C ILE A 72 -6.08 5.13 8.36
N ASP A 73 -6.99 4.98 9.32
CA ASP A 73 -6.67 5.07 10.75
C ASP A 73 -5.71 3.96 11.17
N ALA A 74 -5.95 2.71 10.73
CA ALA A 74 -5.03 1.60 10.98
C ALA A 74 -3.62 1.86 10.41
N VAL A 75 -3.54 2.33 9.15
CA VAL A 75 -2.26 2.69 8.52
C VAL A 75 -1.58 3.84 9.26
N ARG A 76 -2.31 4.86 9.70
CA ARG A 76 -1.75 6.00 10.44
C ARG A 76 -1.07 5.57 11.74
N HIS A 77 -1.62 4.55 12.41
CA HIS A 77 -1.02 3.99 13.63
C HIS A 77 0.12 3.00 13.35
N MET A 78 0.02 2.24 12.26
CA MET A 78 0.97 1.18 11.93
C MET A 78 2.24 1.68 11.22
N ILE A 79 2.11 2.75 10.42
CA ILE A 79 3.15 3.22 9.51
C ILE A 79 3.81 4.49 10.08
N ASP A 80 4.76 4.27 10.98
CA ASP A 80 5.64 5.30 11.58
C ASP A 80 7.05 5.33 10.97
N LYS A 81 7.38 4.32 10.16
CA LYS A 81 8.69 4.09 9.55
C LYS A 81 8.57 3.90 8.03
N PRO A 82 9.68 4.02 7.28
CA PRO A 82 9.69 3.71 5.84
C PRO A 82 9.21 2.28 5.56
N LEU A 83 8.48 2.10 4.45
CA LEU A 83 7.83 0.81 4.11
C LEU A 83 8.81 -0.38 4.00
N ASN A 84 10.06 -0.13 3.64
CA ASN A 84 11.10 -1.16 3.57
C ASN A 84 11.57 -1.66 4.95
N LYS A 85 11.20 -0.96 6.04
CA LYS A 85 11.54 -1.32 7.42
C LYS A 85 10.38 -1.97 8.19
N LEU A 86 9.24 -2.21 7.55
CA LEU A 86 8.10 -2.86 8.18
C LEU A 86 8.45 -4.28 8.65
N THR A 87 7.92 -4.67 9.79
CA THR A 87 7.98 -6.06 10.27
C THR A 87 7.22 -6.99 9.31
N PRO A 88 7.48 -8.31 9.34
CA PRO A 88 6.68 -9.26 8.57
C PRO A 88 5.17 -9.13 8.84
N GLU A 89 4.78 -8.88 10.09
CA GLU A 89 3.39 -8.68 10.52
C GLU A 89 2.79 -7.40 9.96
N GLU A 90 3.51 -6.27 10.06
CA GLU A 90 3.06 -4.97 9.52
C GLU A 90 2.88 -5.04 8.00
N ASP A 91 3.80 -5.69 7.30
CA ASP A 91 3.74 -5.91 5.84
C ASP A 91 2.61 -6.87 5.45
N PHE A 92 2.32 -7.88 6.28
CA PHE A 92 1.19 -8.77 6.09
C PHE A 92 -0.12 -7.98 6.14
N ILE A 93 -0.31 -7.22 7.22
CA ILE A 93 -1.51 -6.40 7.46
C ILE A 93 -1.67 -5.35 6.36
N LEU A 94 -0.57 -4.67 5.99
CA LEU A 94 -0.58 -3.68 4.91
C LEU A 94 -1.01 -4.32 3.58
N GLY A 95 -0.43 -5.46 3.21
CA GLY A 95 -0.77 -6.13 1.96
C GLY A 95 -2.22 -6.63 1.93
N ALA A 96 -2.75 -7.12 3.05
CA ALA A 96 -4.16 -7.50 3.17
C ALA A 96 -5.08 -6.29 2.97
N MET A 97 -4.77 -5.13 3.57
CA MET A 97 -5.55 -3.89 3.38
C MET A 97 -5.49 -3.37 1.94
N LEU A 98 -4.38 -3.58 1.23
CA LEU A 98 -4.21 -3.25 -0.18
C LEU A 98 -4.93 -4.24 -1.12
N GLY A 99 -5.46 -5.35 -0.60
CA GLY A 99 -6.23 -6.34 -1.35
C GLY A 99 -5.38 -7.44 -2.00
N TYR A 100 -4.17 -7.69 -1.50
CA TYR A 100 -3.39 -8.86 -1.94
C TYR A 100 -4.02 -10.17 -1.47
N ASP A 101 -3.82 -11.24 -2.25
CA ASP A 101 -4.28 -12.59 -1.89
C ASP A 101 -3.65 -13.03 -0.56
N ILE A 102 -4.50 -13.49 0.35
CA ILE A 102 -4.09 -13.86 1.71
C ILE A 102 -3.09 -15.02 1.71
N ARG A 103 -3.21 -15.99 0.78
CA ARG A 103 -2.27 -17.12 0.70
C ARG A 103 -0.90 -16.64 0.24
N LEU A 104 -0.85 -15.76 -0.76
CA LEU A 104 0.42 -15.14 -1.19
C LEU A 104 1.06 -14.33 -0.05
N GLN A 105 0.26 -13.63 0.75
CA GLN A 105 0.75 -12.93 1.95
C GLN A 105 1.27 -13.91 3.02
N CYS A 106 0.64 -15.08 3.20
CA CYS A 106 1.15 -16.13 4.09
C CYS A 106 2.51 -16.65 3.63
N GLU A 107 2.65 -16.98 2.35
CA GLU A 107 3.92 -17.44 1.77
C GLU A 107 5.03 -16.40 1.96
N ARG A 108 4.75 -15.14 1.62
CA ARG A 108 5.68 -14.03 1.81
C ARG A 108 6.05 -13.83 3.28
N TYR A 109 5.09 -13.93 4.19
CA TYR A 109 5.32 -13.81 5.63
C TYR A 109 6.27 -14.90 6.14
N CYS A 110 5.99 -16.17 5.81
CA CYS A 110 6.85 -17.30 6.18
C CYS A 110 8.26 -17.13 5.63
N GLN A 111 8.40 -16.72 4.36
CA GLN A 111 9.71 -16.44 3.77
C GLN A 111 10.48 -15.35 4.51
N ARG A 112 9.82 -14.25 4.90
CA ARG A 112 10.46 -13.14 5.63
C ARG A 112 10.82 -13.51 7.07
N LYS A 113 10.06 -14.37 7.72
CA LYS A 113 10.39 -14.93 9.03
C LYS A 113 11.58 -15.89 8.96
N CYS A 114 11.57 -16.81 8.01
CA CYS A 114 12.66 -17.78 7.82
C CYS A 114 13.98 -17.10 7.44
N LYS A 115 13.96 -16.06 6.59
CA LYS A 115 15.16 -15.27 6.26
C LYS A 115 15.81 -14.57 7.47
N LYS A 116 15.06 -14.34 8.55
CA LYS A 116 15.60 -13.80 9.81
C LYS A 116 16.03 -14.88 10.79
N CYS A 117 15.68 -16.14 10.54
CA CYS A 117 16.13 -17.28 11.34
C CYS A 117 17.46 -17.79 10.75
N ASN A 118 18.56 -17.63 11.49
CA ASN A 118 19.83 -18.30 11.22
C ASN A 118 19.74 -19.83 11.50
N GLY A 119 18.79 -20.53 10.88
CA GLY A 119 18.69 -21.99 10.93
C GLY A 119 18.22 -22.61 12.26
N THR A 120 17.60 -21.85 13.17
CA THR A 120 17.14 -22.38 14.48
C THR A 120 15.62 -22.42 14.67
N CYS A 121 14.82 -22.22 13.62
CA CYS A 121 13.38 -22.48 13.70
C CYS A 121 13.10 -23.98 13.60
N ALA A 122 12.50 -24.59 14.63
CA ALA A 122 12.03 -25.97 14.57
C ALA A 122 10.80 -26.15 13.63
N GLU A 123 10.14 -25.05 13.26
CA GLU A 123 8.86 -25.05 12.52
C GLU A 123 9.00 -24.75 11.02
N CYS A 124 10.19 -24.42 10.53
CA CYS A 124 10.41 -24.15 9.10
C CYS A 124 10.73 -25.40 8.27
N ASP A 125 10.88 -26.56 8.90
CA ASP A 125 11.35 -27.80 8.27
C ASP A 125 10.25 -28.84 8.03
N THR A 126 8.98 -28.47 8.17
CA THR A 126 7.86 -29.37 7.85
C THR A 126 6.85 -28.75 6.88
N THR A 127 6.94 -29.23 5.64
CA THR A 127 5.77 -29.45 4.77
C THR A 127 5.23 -28.23 4.02
N ILE A 128 5.92 -27.83 2.94
CA ILE A 128 5.23 -27.50 1.67
C ILE A 128 5.27 -28.76 0.80
N LYS A 129 4.55 -29.81 1.22
CA LYS A 129 4.11 -30.84 0.28
C LYS A 129 2.70 -30.45 -0.14
N HIS A 130 2.56 -30.11 -1.41
CA HIS A 130 1.28 -29.92 -2.06
C HIS A 130 0.38 -31.14 -1.82
N GLU A 131 -0.70 -30.97 -1.07
CA GLU A 131 -1.88 -31.82 -1.19
C GLU A 131 -2.78 -31.18 -2.26
N THR A 132 -2.60 -31.63 -3.51
CA THR A 132 -3.63 -31.53 -4.55
C THR A 132 -4.58 -32.70 -4.36
N SER A 133 -5.82 -32.41 -3.98
CA SER A 133 -6.98 -33.25 -4.31
C SER A 133 -7.43 -32.99 -5.74
#